data_AF-A0A9R0RIG2-F1
#
_entry.id   AF-A0A9R0RIG2-F1
#
_cell.length_a   1.000
_cell.length_b   1.000
_cell.length_c   1.000
_cell.angle_alpha   90.00
_cell.angle_beta   90.00
_cell.angle_gamma   90.00
#
_symmetry.space_group_name_H-M   'P 1'
#
loop_
_entity.id
_entity.type
_entity.pdbx_description
1 polymer ?
#
loop_
_entity_poly.entity_id
_entity_poly.type
_entity_poly.pdbx_seq_one_letter_code
_entity_poly.pdbx_strand_id
1 'polypeptide(L)'
;MSAIAMALKGQESEHTQEAIRVIDIILRQHSAKQGCLLVRQSFFHNNPSNFVDLGGGVMGCRGFHSSFRATQSGLSLNIDVSTTMIVKPGPVVDFLLANQKVDHPNKIDWAKAKRALKNLRIKTSPANTEYKIVGLSERNCYEQMFSLKQRNGGNGDPEAIEISVYDYFVKNRGIELRYSGDFPCINVGKPRRPTYFPIELCQLVPLQRYTKSLSTLQRSSLVEKSRQKPQERMSVLSDVLKRSSYDTEPMLKACGISIAQGFTQVAGRVLQAPKLKAGNGEDIFTRNGRWNFNNKRLARACVVDRWAVVNFSARCNTMNLVNDLIKCGGMKGITVEKPHIVIEENGSMRRAPAPKRVEDMFEQVKSKLPGAPKFLLCILAERKNSDVYGPWKRKCLADFGIVTQCVAPTRVNDQYLTNVLLKINAKLGGMNSLLQIEMSPSIPLVSKVPTLILGMDVSHGSPGQSDIPSIAAVVGSREWPLVSKYRASVRSQSPKLEMIDSLFKPQGTDDDGLVRSVSLTSTPVLEKGNQIRSSSSGWC
;
A
#
# COMPACT_ATOMS: atom_id res chain seq x y z
N MET A 1 -5.99 5.94 37.41
CA MET A 1 -4.60 5.72 37.90
C MET A 1 -4.40 4.37 38.58
N SER A 2 -5.27 3.94 39.52
CA SER A 2 -5.16 2.61 40.17
C SER A 2 -5.03 1.44 39.18
N ALA A 3 -5.89 1.39 38.14
CA ALA A 3 -5.83 0.35 37.10
C ALA A 3 -4.52 0.34 36.29
N ILE A 4 -3.86 1.49 36.13
CA ILE A 4 -2.54 1.56 35.49
C ILE A 4 -1.48 0.99 36.43
N ALA A 5 -1.52 1.36 37.72
CA ALA A 5 -0.60 0.83 38.72
C ALA A 5 -0.68 -0.70 38.88
N MET A 6 -1.88 -1.29 38.75
CA MET A 6 -2.06 -2.74 38.75
C MET A 6 -1.45 -3.41 37.50
N ALA A 7 -1.62 -2.80 36.32
CA ALA A 7 -0.99 -3.30 35.11
C ALA A 7 0.54 -3.29 35.18
N LEU A 8 1.14 -2.30 35.86
CA LEU A 8 2.58 -2.26 36.12
C LEU A 8 3.07 -3.41 37.01
N LYS A 9 2.16 -4.04 37.78
CA LYS A 9 2.44 -5.23 38.58
C LYS A 9 2.13 -6.54 37.84
N GLY A 10 1.85 -6.47 36.53
CA GLY A 10 1.49 -7.62 35.70
C GLY A 10 0.02 -8.03 35.76
N GLN A 11 -0.84 -7.23 36.40
CA GLN A 11 -2.28 -7.46 36.47
C GLN A 11 -3.01 -6.56 35.46
N GLU A 12 -2.95 -6.94 34.17
CA GLU A 12 -3.71 -6.25 33.13
C GLU A 12 -5.21 -6.55 33.27
N SER A 13 -6.03 -5.50 33.08
CA SER A 13 -7.49 -5.60 33.09
C SER A 13 -8.07 -4.70 32.00
N GLU A 14 -9.35 -4.89 31.65
CA GLU A 14 -10.06 -4.00 30.71
C GLU A 14 -10.03 -2.54 31.18
N HIS A 15 -10.15 -2.31 32.49
CA HIS A 15 -10.03 -0.99 33.11
C HIS A 15 -8.67 -0.31 32.87
N THR A 16 -7.59 -1.08 32.67
CA THR A 16 -6.29 -0.53 32.28
C THR A 16 -6.35 0.07 30.88
N GLN A 17 -6.98 -0.62 29.93
CA GLN A 17 -7.10 -0.13 28.55
C GLN A 17 -7.97 1.12 28.47
N GLU A 18 -9.06 1.15 29.23
CA GLU A 18 -9.92 2.34 29.37
C GLU A 18 -9.15 3.52 29.96
N ALA A 19 -8.39 3.30 31.03
CA ALA A 19 -7.58 4.34 31.64
C ALA A 19 -6.51 4.90 30.68
N ILE A 20 -5.83 4.04 29.92
CA ILE A 20 -4.88 4.45 28.88
C ILE A 20 -5.58 5.25 27.78
N ARG A 21 -6.78 4.83 27.37
CA ARG A 21 -7.57 5.54 26.37
C ARG A 21 -7.95 6.95 26.82
N VAL A 22 -8.27 7.15 28.10
CA VAL A 22 -8.58 8.47 28.66
C VAL A 22 -7.37 9.41 28.55
N ILE A 23 -6.18 8.96 28.96
CA ILE A 23 -4.97 9.80 28.89
C ILE A 23 -4.52 10.05 27.44
N ASP A 24 -4.74 9.10 26.54
CA ASP A 24 -4.55 9.29 25.09
C ASP A 24 -5.53 10.33 24.50
N ILE A 25 -6.76 10.42 25.02
CA ILE A 25 -7.71 11.46 24.64
C ILE A 25 -7.21 12.84 25.05
N ILE A 26 -6.52 12.97 26.19
CA ILE A 26 -5.92 14.23 26.62
C ILE A 26 -4.87 14.70 25.60
N LEU A 27 -3.96 13.82 25.17
CA LEU A 27 -2.97 14.13 24.13
C LEU A 27 -3.64 14.60 22.83
N ARG A 28 -4.68 13.87 22.42
CA ARG A 28 -5.44 14.19 21.22
C ARG A 28 -6.14 15.54 21.31
N GLN A 29 -6.74 15.86 22.46
CA GLN A 29 -7.42 17.13 22.70
C GLN A 29 -6.43 18.29 22.75
N HIS A 30 -5.25 18.09 23.35
CA HIS A 30 -4.17 19.07 23.35
C HIS A 30 -3.74 19.45 21.93
N SER A 31 -3.49 18.45 21.08
CA SER A 31 -3.14 18.69 19.67
C SER A 31 -4.30 19.29 18.87
N ALA A 32 -5.56 18.95 19.20
CA ALA A 32 -6.75 19.56 18.58
C ALA A 32 -6.80 21.07 18.83
N LYS A 33 -6.55 21.51 20.07
CA LYS A 33 -6.51 22.94 20.46
C LYS A 33 -5.42 23.72 19.72
N GLN A 34 -4.36 23.05 19.29
CA GLN A 34 -3.28 23.63 18.47
C GLN A 34 -3.59 23.67 16.96
N GLY A 35 -4.81 23.30 16.54
CA GLY A 35 -5.21 23.32 15.13
C GLY A 35 -4.57 22.20 14.29
N CYS A 36 -4.12 21.11 14.92
CA CYS A 36 -3.56 19.97 14.19
C CYS A 36 -4.64 19.21 13.42
N LEU A 37 -4.26 18.65 12.27
CA LEU A 37 -5.00 17.54 11.69
C LEU A 37 -4.74 16.30 12.53
N LEU A 38 -5.83 15.65 12.96
CA LEU A 38 -5.78 14.45 13.78
C LEU A 38 -6.12 13.24 12.91
N VAL A 39 -5.22 12.26 12.84
CA VAL A 39 -5.47 10.97 12.18
C VAL A 39 -5.17 9.86 13.18
N ARG A 40 -6.22 9.31 13.81
CA ARG A 40 -6.08 8.40 14.96
C ARG A 40 -5.28 9.10 16.08
N GLN A 41 -4.14 8.53 16.47
CA GLN A 41 -3.20 9.08 17.45
C GLN A 41 -1.98 9.75 16.80
N SER A 42 -2.09 10.12 15.51
CA SER A 42 -1.08 10.95 14.84
C SER A 42 -1.59 12.38 14.64
N PHE A 43 -0.69 13.34 14.88
CA PHE A 43 -0.97 14.78 14.88
C PHE A 43 -0.10 15.49 13.85
N PHE A 44 -0.73 16.37 13.06
CA PHE A 44 -0.11 17.02 11.90
C PHE A 44 -0.34 18.53 11.94
N HIS A 45 0.72 19.30 12.16
CA HIS A 45 0.66 20.76 12.24
C HIS A 45 0.63 21.41 10.84
N ASN A 46 -0.08 22.54 10.74
CA ASN A 46 -0.13 23.36 9.53
C ASN A 46 1.14 24.22 9.37
N ASN A 47 2.29 23.58 9.23
CA ASN A 47 3.56 24.26 9.00
C ASN A 47 4.09 23.90 7.61
N PRO A 48 4.32 24.87 6.71
CA PRO A 48 4.85 24.62 5.38
C PRO A 48 6.14 23.78 5.36
N SER A 49 7.00 23.89 6.39
CA SER A 49 8.23 23.07 6.52
C SER A 49 7.96 21.58 6.72
N ASN A 50 6.75 21.19 7.16
CA ASN A 50 6.32 19.80 7.30
C ASN A 50 5.74 19.23 6.00
N PHE A 51 5.54 20.06 4.97
CA PHE A 51 4.92 19.65 3.73
C PHE A 51 5.94 19.24 2.68
N VAL A 52 5.55 18.22 1.92
CA VAL A 52 6.39 17.61 0.90
C VAL A 52 5.54 17.42 -0.36
N ASP A 53 5.85 18.12 -1.44
CA ASP A 53 5.09 17.96 -2.69
C ASP A 53 5.30 16.55 -3.30
N LEU A 54 4.22 15.86 -3.61
CA LEU A 54 4.23 14.54 -4.26
C LEU A 54 3.78 14.61 -5.73
N GLY A 55 3.39 15.80 -6.20
CA GLY A 55 2.80 16.03 -7.51
C GLY A 55 1.29 15.71 -7.55
N GLY A 56 0.62 16.18 -8.60
CA GLY A 56 -0.80 15.88 -8.82
C GLY A 56 -1.76 16.60 -7.85
N GLY A 57 -1.32 17.72 -7.26
CA GLY A 57 -2.08 18.45 -6.23
C GLY A 57 -2.10 17.78 -4.86
N VAL A 58 -1.22 16.80 -4.62
CA VAL A 58 -1.13 16.04 -3.36
C VAL A 58 0.20 16.32 -2.68
N MET A 59 0.17 16.52 -1.37
CA MET A 59 1.37 16.71 -0.54
C MET A 59 1.41 15.67 0.58
N GLY A 60 2.61 15.25 0.96
CA GLY A 60 2.85 14.59 2.24
C GLY A 60 2.94 15.62 3.35
N CYS A 61 2.25 15.40 4.45
CA CYS A 61 2.34 16.18 5.67
C CYS A 61 3.01 15.34 6.75
N ARG A 62 4.20 15.76 7.17
CA ARG A 62 4.91 15.15 8.30
C ARG A 62 4.26 15.58 9.60
N GLY A 63 4.25 14.67 10.55
CA GLY A 63 3.70 14.82 11.89
C GLY A 63 4.28 13.73 12.78
N PHE A 64 3.58 13.42 13.85
CA PHE A 64 4.03 12.39 14.79
C PHE A 64 2.86 11.63 15.38
N HIS A 65 3.07 10.35 15.65
CA HIS A 65 2.25 9.51 16.49
C HIS A 65 2.62 9.76 17.95
N SER A 66 1.64 9.77 18.85
CA SER A 66 1.85 9.89 20.29
C SER A 66 0.78 9.10 21.03
N SER A 67 1.17 8.13 21.85
CA SER A 67 0.25 7.32 22.65
C SER A 67 0.92 6.74 23.89
N PHE A 68 0.18 6.64 25.00
CA PHE A 68 0.65 5.94 26.18
C PHE A 68 0.55 4.42 26.04
N ARG A 69 1.55 3.73 26.60
CA ARG A 69 1.65 2.27 26.65
C ARG A 69 2.11 1.83 28.02
N ALA A 70 1.49 0.79 28.57
CA ALA A 70 2.05 0.09 29.72
C ALA A 70 3.25 -0.74 29.27
N THR A 71 4.36 -0.64 29.98
CA THR A 71 5.58 -1.43 29.74
C THR A 71 6.08 -2.01 31.05
N GLN A 72 7.02 -2.95 30.99
CA GLN A 72 7.69 -3.49 32.19
C GLN A 72 8.38 -2.40 33.03
N SER A 73 8.79 -1.29 32.42
CA SER A 73 9.44 -0.17 33.10
C SER A 73 8.46 0.91 33.60
N GLY A 74 7.15 0.68 33.47
CA GLY A 74 6.14 1.68 33.80
C GLY A 74 5.31 2.14 32.61
N LEU A 75 4.53 3.20 32.85
CA LEU A 75 3.79 3.89 31.80
C LEU A 75 4.77 4.66 30.91
N SER A 76 4.75 4.41 29.61
CA SER A 76 5.65 5.06 28.64
C SER A 76 4.86 5.78 27.57
N LEU A 77 5.32 6.98 27.20
CA LEU A 77 4.81 7.70 26.05
C LEU A 77 5.55 7.23 24.80
N ASN A 78 4.85 6.53 23.92
CA ASN A 78 5.39 6.09 22.64
C ASN A 78 5.16 7.19 21.59
N ILE A 79 6.26 7.78 21.08
CA ILE A 79 6.23 8.80 20.03
C ILE A 79 6.98 8.28 18.81
N ASP A 80 6.41 8.49 17.63
CA ASP A 80 7.06 8.15 16.38
C ASP A 80 6.75 9.16 15.26
N VAL A 81 7.62 9.27 14.25
CA VAL A 81 7.35 10.12 13.09
C VAL A 81 6.24 9.49 12.25
N SER A 82 5.35 10.33 11.74
CA SER A 82 4.21 9.90 10.92
C SER A 82 4.08 10.82 9.71
N THR A 83 3.63 10.28 8.58
CA THR A 83 3.34 11.08 7.39
C THR A 83 1.95 10.73 6.88
N THR A 84 1.09 11.73 6.74
CA THR A 84 -0.24 11.60 6.14
C THR A 84 -0.34 12.40 4.86
N MET A 85 -1.23 12.00 3.96
CA MET A 85 -1.42 12.68 2.68
C MET A 85 -2.46 13.78 2.83
N ILE A 86 -2.16 14.97 2.30
CA ILE A 86 -3.07 16.11 2.26
C ILE A 86 -3.22 16.65 0.85
N VAL A 87 -4.35 17.31 0.59
CA VAL A 87 -4.56 18.10 -0.62
C VAL A 87 -3.72 19.37 -0.52
N LYS A 88 -3.10 19.79 -1.64
CA LYS A 88 -2.37 21.06 -1.73
C LYS A 88 -3.35 22.22 -1.49
N PRO A 89 -3.15 23.07 -0.46
CA PRO A 89 -3.97 24.25 -0.26
C PRO A 89 -3.68 25.32 -1.33
N GLY A 90 -4.61 26.25 -1.51
CA GLY A 90 -4.51 27.31 -2.52
C GLY A 90 -5.68 27.29 -3.51
N PRO A 91 -5.60 28.03 -4.63
CA PRO A 91 -6.69 28.12 -5.60
C PRO A 91 -7.20 26.74 -6.05
N VAL A 92 -8.52 26.57 -6.10
CA VAL A 92 -9.13 25.30 -6.51
C VAL A 92 -8.71 24.93 -7.94
N VAL A 93 -8.59 25.92 -8.82
CA VAL A 93 -8.16 25.72 -10.22
C VAL A 93 -6.77 25.09 -10.30
N ASP A 94 -5.80 25.56 -9.52
CA ASP A 94 -4.42 25.06 -9.54
C ASP A 94 -4.35 23.59 -9.13
N PHE A 95 -5.16 23.22 -8.12
CA PHE A 95 -5.30 21.83 -7.73
C PHE A 95 -5.87 20.98 -8.86
N LEU A 96 -6.89 21.44 -9.58
CA LEU A 96 -7.48 20.70 -10.70
C LEU A 96 -6.49 20.55 -11.86
N LEU A 97 -5.78 21.62 -12.23
CA LEU A 97 -4.74 21.59 -13.27
C LEU A 97 -3.67 20.54 -12.93
N ALA A 98 -3.14 20.60 -11.71
CA ALA A 98 -2.14 19.65 -11.23
C ALA A 98 -2.68 18.21 -11.16
N ASN A 99 -3.89 18.03 -10.63
CA ASN A 99 -4.49 16.71 -10.43
C ASN A 99 -4.80 15.99 -11.75
N GLN A 100 -5.22 16.74 -12.78
CA GLN A 100 -5.55 16.22 -14.10
C GLN A 100 -4.37 16.27 -15.08
N LYS A 101 -3.25 16.89 -14.70
CA LYS A 101 -2.06 17.10 -15.54
C LYS A 101 -2.38 17.87 -16.82
N VAL A 102 -3.15 18.94 -16.68
CA VAL A 102 -3.48 19.87 -17.77
C VAL A 102 -2.88 21.23 -17.47
N ASP A 103 -2.56 21.98 -18.52
CA ASP A 103 -1.86 23.27 -18.50
C ASP A 103 -2.81 24.48 -18.53
N HIS A 104 -4.08 24.28 -18.90
CA HIS A 104 -5.05 25.37 -19.05
C HIS A 104 -6.45 24.99 -18.49
N PRO A 105 -7.16 25.91 -17.82
CA PRO A 105 -8.47 25.61 -17.21
C PRO A 105 -9.53 25.06 -18.18
N ASN A 106 -9.53 25.50 -19.45
CA ASN A 106 -10.44 24.99 -20.50
C ASN A 106 -10.27 23.49 -20.80
N LYS A 107 -9.13 22.89 -20.43
CA LYS A 107 -8.87 21.45 -20.63
C LYS A 107 -9.29 20.60 -19.43
N ILE A 108 -9.89 21.19 -18.39
CA ILE A 108 -10.34 20.47 -17.20
C ILE A 108 -11.53 19.57 -17.56
N ASP A 109 -11.39 18.28 -17.28
CA ASP A 109 -12.49 17.33 -17.29
C ASP A 109 -13.33 17.53 -16.01
N TRP A 110 -14.48 18.20 -16.16
CA TRP A 110 -15.34 18.56 -15.05
C TRP A 110 -15.99 17.34 -14.35
N ALA A 111 -16.15 16.21 -15.05
CA ALA A 111 -16.64 14.96 -14.44
C ALA A 111 -15.59 14.34 -13.51
N LYS A 112 -14.30 14.44 -13.86
CA LYS A 112 -13.20 14.12 -12.94
C LYS A 112 -13.08 15.14 -11.82
N ALA A 113 -13.22 16.44 -12.10
CA ALA A 113 -13.16 17.51 -11.11
C ALA A 113 -14.23 17.35 -10.03
N LYS A 114 -15.48 17.06 -10.41
CA LYS A 114 -16.60 16.80 -9.47
C LYS A 114 -16.25 15.70 -8.47
N ARG A 115 -15.62 14.61 -8.93
CA ARG A 115 -15.15 13.51 -8.06
C ARG A 115 -13.91 13.89 -7.25
N ALA A 116 -13.03 14.75 -7.77
CA ALA A 116 -11.83 15.25 -7.09
C ALA A 116 -12.16 16.15 -5.90
N LEU A 117 -13.12 17.04 -6.08
CA LEU A 117 -13.46 18.09 -5.12
C LEU A 117 -14.52 17.69 -4.08
N LYS A 118 -15.26 16.60 -4.31
CA LYS A 118 -16.32 16.15 -3.40
C LYS A 118 -15.81 16.04 -1.96
N ASN A 119 -16.55 16.65 -1.03
CA ASN A 119 -16.25 16.72 0.41
C ASN A 119 -15.00 17.52 0.82
N LEU A 120 -14.26 18.11 -0.12
CA LEU A 120 -13.22 19.07 0.24
C LEU A 120 -13.86 20.35 0.75
N ARG A 121 -13.13 21.06 1.61
CA ARG A 121 -13.46 22.37 2.13
C ARG A 121 -12.73 23.43 1.33
N ILE A 122 -13.39 24.57 1.17
CA ILE A 122 -12.83 25.77 0.56
C ILE A 122 -13.10 26.98 1.43
N LYS A 123 -12.28 28.00 1.25
CA LYS A 123 -12.49 29.35 1.72
C LYS A 123 -12.84 30.23 0.52
N THR A 124 -13.88 31.05 0.62
CA THR A 124 -14.32 31.91 -0.48
C THR A 124 -13.79 33.33 -0.33
N SER A 125 -13.38 33.97 -1.42
CA SER A 125 -13.03 35.40 -1.48
C SER A 125 -14.22 36.25 -1.93
N PRO A 126 -14.45 37.46 -1.38
CA PRO A 126 -13.69 38.13 -0.31
C PRO A 126 -14.19 37.78 1.11
N ALA A 127 -15.32 37.08 1.23
CA ALA A 127 -15.99 36.83 2.52
C ALA A 127 -15.18 36.00 3.53
N ASN A 128 -14.09 35.36 3.10
CA ASN A 128 -13.19 34.55 3.91
C ASN A 128 -13.88 33.43 4.71
N THR A 129 -15.06 33.00 4.27
CA THR A 129 -15.87 31.99 4.95
C THR A 129 -15.53 30.60 4.44
N GLU A 130 -15.43 29.61 5.34
CA GLU A 130 -15.19 28.22 5.00
C GLU A 130 -16.49 27.47 4.69
N TYR A 131 -16.46 26.68 3.62
CA TYR A 131 -17.57 25.84 3.20
C TYR A 131 -17.08 24.45 2.79
N LYS A 132 -17.96 23.45 2.93
CA LYS A 132 -17.73 22.10 2.40
C LYS A 132 -18.37 21.98 1.01
N ILE A 133 -17.60 21.53 0.02
CA ILE A 133 -18.06 21.30 -1.34
C ILE A 133 -18.98 20.08 -1.36
N VAL A 134 -20.19 20.31 -1.86
CA VAL A 134 -21.21 19.28 -2.12
C VAL A 134 -21.11 18.79 -3.56
N GLY A 135 -20.83 19.68 -4.49
CA GLY A 135 -20.67 19.34 -5.91
C GLY A 135 -20.31 20.52 -6.78
N LEU A 136 -20.58 20.37 -8.08
CA LEU A 136 -20.48 21.42 -9.09
C LEU A 136 -21.87 21.65 -9.67
N SER A 137 -22.13 22.87 -10.15
CA SER A 137 -23.32 23.16 -10.96
C SER A 137 -23.31 22.36 -12.26
N GLU A 138 -24.49 22.21 -12.86
CA GLU A 138 -24.64 21.59 -14.19
C GLU A 138 -24.35 22.60 -15.32
N ARG A 139 -24.65 23.87 -15.07
CA ARG A 139 -24.43 24.99 -16.00
C ARG A 139 -23.22 25.83 -15.59
N ASN A 140 -22.70 26.62 -16.53
CA ASN A 140 -21.60 27.56 -16.27
C ASN A 140 -22.07 28.80 -15.46
N CYS A 141 -21.14 29.69 -15.09
CA CYS A 141 -21.49 30.86 -14.27
C CYS A 141 -22.45 31.84 -14.98
N TYR A 142 -22.41 31.93 -16.31
CA TYR A 142 -23.31 32.79 -17.09
C TYR A 142 -24.76 32.30 -17.04
N GLU A 143 -24.98 30.99 -17.06
CA GLU A 143 -26.31 30.37 -17.16
C GLU A 143 -26.84 29.84 -15.83
N GLN A 144 -25.98 29.67 -14.82
CA GLN A 144 -26.39 29.16 -13.52
C GLN A 144 -27.13 30.24 -12.74
N MET A 145 -28.44 30.07 -12.60
CA MET A 145 -29.32 31.00 -11.89
C MET A 145 -29.50 30.62 -10.41
N PHE A 146 -29.84 31.60 -9.57
CA PHE A 146 -30.33 31.40 -8.21
C PHE A 146 -31.25 32.56 -7.76
N SER A 147 -32.14 32.28 -6.82
CA SER A 147 -33.06 33.28 -6.28
C SER A 147 -32.38 34.17 -5.22
N LEU A 148 -32.25 35.46 -5.53
CA LEU A 148 -31.75 36.50 -4.63
C LEU A 148 -32.92 37.18 -3.93
N LYS A 149 -33.00 37.09 -2.60
CA LYS A 149 -33.98 37.86 -1.81
C LYS A 149 -33.49 39.30 -1.67
N GLN A 150 -34.24 40.27 -2.19
CA GLN A 150 -33.99 41.67 -1.88
C GLN A 150 -34.54 42.02 -0.50
N ARG A 151 -33.79 42.83 0.26
CA ARG A 151 -34.30 43.53 1.43
C ARG A 151 -34.78 44.90 0.95
N ASN A 152 -36.05 45.01 0.57
CA ASN A 152 -36.68 46.32 0.46
C ASN A 152 -37.04 46.77 1.88
N GLY A 153 -36.67 48.00 2.23
CA GLY A 153 -36.85 48.57 3.57
C GLY A 153 -38.29 48.89 3.97
N GLY A 154 -39.28 48.17 3.45
CA GLY A 154 -40.70 48.31 3.76
C GLY A 154 -41.33 46.97 4.11
N ASN A 155 -42.38 46.99 4.94
CA ASN A 155 -43.15 45.84 5.47
C ASN A 155 -43.92 45.05 4.37
N GLY A 156 -43.26 44.61 3.30
CA GLY A 156 -43.79 43.71 2.28
C GLY A 156 -42.94 42.45 2.16
N ASP A 157 -43.54 41.36 1.71
CA ASP A 157 -42.85 40.08 1.51
C ASP A 157 -41.62 40.26 0.58
N PRO A 158 -40.49 39.61 0.88
CA PRO A 158 -39.25 39.78 0.11
C PRO A 158 -39.42 39.24 -1.31
N GLU A 159 -39.40 40.14 -2.29
CA GLU A 159 -39.39 39.79 -3.70
C GLU A 159 -38.08 39.04 -4.04
N ALA A 160 -38.22 37.86 -4.63
CA ALA A 160 -37.10 37.00 -5.01
C ALA A 160 -36.84 37.17 -6.51
N ILE A 161 -35.67 37.71 -6.85
CA ILE A 161 -35.25 37.90 -8.24
C ILE A 161 -34.32 36.75 -8.62
N GLU A 162 -34.58 36.11 -9.76
CA GLU A 162 -33.65 35.16 -10.37
C GLU A 162 -32.50 35.90 -11.04
N ILE A 163 -31.27 35.59 -10.65
CA ILE A 163 -30.06 36.19 -11.21
C ILE A 163 -29.00 35.12 -11.47
N SER A 164 -28.19 35.31 -12.52
CA SER A 164 -27.06 34.42 -12.79
C SER A 164 -25.96 34.60 -11.75
N VAL A 165 -25.16 33.55 -11.52
CA VAL A 165 -23.97 33.63 -10.66
C VAL A 165 -23.00 34.69 -11.18
N TYR A 166 -22.78 34.75 -12.50
CA TYR A 166 -21.92 35.76 -13.11
C TYR A 166 -22.41 37.18 -12.84
N ASP A 167 -23.69 37.48 -13.14
CA ASP A 167 -24.25 38.83 -12.95
C ASP A 167 -24.22 39.23 -11.48
N TYR A 168 -24.51 38.31 -10.56
CA TYR A 168 -24.43 38.60 -9.14
C TYR A 168 -23.03 39.04 -8.71
N PHE A 169 -21.98 38.30 -9.09
CA PHE A 169 -20.61 38.63 -8.69
C PHE A 169 -20.08 39.86 -9.43
N VAL A 170 -20.29 39.96 -10.74
CA VAL A 170 -19.73 41.03 -11.56
C VAL A 170 -20.56 42.32 -11.44
N LYS A 171 -21.87 42.26 -11.70
CA LYS A 171 -22.74 43.45 -11.75
C LYS A 171 -23.19 43.90 -10.37
N ASN A 172 -23.63 43.00 -9.48
CA ASN A 172 -24.15 43.39 -8.17
C ASN A 172 -23.07 43.56 -7.09
N ARG A 173 -21.98 42.79 -7.15
CA ARG A 173 -20.89 42.84 -6.17
C ARG A 173 -19.63 43.56 -6.66
N GLY A 174 -19.53 43.89 -7.95
CA GLY A 174 -18.35 44.56 -8.51
C GLY A 174 -17.09 43.70 -8.50
N ILE A 175 -17.22 42.37 -8.49
CA ILE A 175 -16.10 41.42 -8.48
C ILE A 175 -15.90 40.89 -9.90
N GLU A 176 -14.83 41.32 -10.54
CA GLU A 176 -14.45 40.82 -11.87
C GLU A 176 -14.06 39.34 -11.83
N LEU A 177 -14.58 38.56 -12.79
CA LEU A 177 -14.21 37.17 -13.01
C LEU A 177 -13.38 37.08 -14.29
N ARG A 178 -12.11 36.66 -14.20
CA ARG A 178 -11.17 36.70 -15.33
C ARG A 178 -11.30 35.51 -16.26
N TYR A 179 -11.64 34.34 -15.73
CA TYR A 179 -11.67 33.11 -16.53
C TYR A 179 -12.80 32.16 -16.16
N SER A 180 -13.47 32.37 -15.03
CA SER A 180 -14.42 31.37 -14.50
C SER A 180 -15.85 31.49 -15.03
N GLY A 181 -16.14 32.48 -15.88
CA GLY A 181 -17.47 32.69 -16.48
C GLY A 181 -18.01 31.46 -17.22
N ASP A 182 -17.19 30.85 -18.08
CA ASP A 182 -17.55 29.67 -18.88
C ASP A 182 -17.49 28.35 -18.10
N PHE A 183 -17.18 28.39 -16.80
CA PHE A 183 -16.96 27.20 -15.99
C PHE A 183 -18.13 26.93 -15.03
N PRO A 184 -18.33 25.66 -14.63
CA PRO A 184 -19.24 25.33 -13.54
C PRO A 184 -18.86 26.04 -12.23
N CYS A 185 -19.86 26.39 -11.45
CA CYS A 185 -19.73 26.92 -10.11
C CYS A 185 -19.47 25.80 -9.09
N ILE A 186 -18.73 26.13 -8.03
CA ILE A 186 -18.65 25.29 -6.84
C ILE A 186 -19.97 25.38 -6.08
N ASN A 187 -20.62 24.25 -5.83
CA ASN A 187 -21.81 24.17 -4.99
C ASN A 187 -21.44 23.76 -3.57
N VAL A 188 -21.78 24.61 -2.61
CA VAL A 188 -21.57 24.38 -1.17
C VAL A 188 -22.87 24.34 -0.35
N GLY A 189 -24.01 24.57 -1.01
CA GLY A 189 -25.31 24.62 -0.36
C GLY A 189 -25.92 23.25 -0.10
N LYS A 190 -27.08 23.25 0.56
CA LYS A 190 -27.87 22.02 0.77
C LYS A 190 -28.62 21.66 -0.53
N PRO A 191 -29.02 20.39 -0.75
CA PRO A 191 -29.74 20.00 -1.96
C PRO A 191 -30.98 20.85 -2.29
N ARG A 192 -31.73 21.26 -1.26
CA ARG A 192 -32.93 22.11 -1.40
C ARG A 192 -32.65 23.62 -1.47
N ARG A 193 -31.43 24.04 -1.14
CA ARG A 193 -31.02 25.46 -1.14
C ARG A 193 -29.53 25.52 -1.53
N PRO A 194 -29.23 25.38 -2.82
CA PRO A 194 -27.86 25.40 -3.29
C PRO A 194 -27.24 26.78 -3.07
N THR A 195 -25.91 26.84 -3.06
CA THR A 195 -25.15 28.07 -2.93
C THR A 195 -23.93 27.92 -3.80
N TYR A 196 -23.79 28.82 -4.76
CA TYR A 196 -22.83 28.71 -5.85
C TYR A 196 -21.77 29.78 -5.74
N PHE A 197 -20.52 29.38 -5.97
CA PHE A 197 -19.38 30.28 -6.04
C PHE A 197 -18.60 30.02 -7.34
N PRO A 198 -18.20 31.06 -8.09
CA PRO A 198 -17.22 30.91 -9.16
C PRO A 198 -15.95 30.25 -8.63
N ILE A 199 -15.37 29.33 -9.42
CA ILE A 199 -14.18 28.57 -9.01
C ILE A 199 -12.98 29.48 -8.69
N GLU A 200 -12.89 30.62 -9.38
CA GLU A 200 -11.84 31.63 -9.22
C GLU A 200 -11.85 32.28 -7.83
N LEU A 201 -13.01 32.31 -7.17
CA LEU A 201 -13.17 32.86 -5.83
C LEU A 201 -12.98 31.81 -4.72
N CYS A 202 -12.57 30.59 -5.07
CA CYS A 202 -12.49 29.46 -4.14
C CYS A 202 -11.04 29.00 -3.91
N GLN A 203 -10.64 28.89 -2.65
CA GLN A 203 -9.33 28.38 -2.23
C GLN A 203 -9.47 27.16 -1.33
N LEU A 204 -8.77 26.07 -1.60
CA LEU A 204 -8.69 24.89 -0.75
C LEU A 204 -7.99 25.24 0.56
N VAL A 205 -8.67 24.94 1.67
CA VAL A 205 -8.12 25.13 3.03
C VAL A 205 -7.01 24.10 3.32
N PRO A 206 -6.03 24.42 4.19
CA PRO A 206 -4.93 23.52 4.52
C PRO A 206 -5.40 22.29 5.32
N LEU A 207 -4.47 21.32 5.45
CA LEU A 207 -4.62 20.13 6.29
C LEU A 207 -5.85 19.25 5.98
N GLN A 208 -6.25 19.18 4.70
CA GLN A 208 -7.33 18.30 4.27
C GLN A 208 -6.78 16.97 3.79
N ARG A 209 -7.17 15.88 4.46
CA ARG A 209 -6.65 14.55 4.17
C ARG A 209 -7.01 14.09 2.75
N TYR A 210 -6.00 13.66 2.00
CA TYR A 210 -6.17 12.97 0.73
C TYR A 210 -6.31 11.47 0.97
N THR A 211 -7.49 10.90 0.71
CA THR A 211 -7.82 9.49 1.01
C THR A 211 -7.81 8.58 -0.20
N LYS A 212 -7.57 9.11 -1.40
CA LYS A 212 -7.54 8.32 -2.63
C LYS A 212 -6.20 7.60 -2.78
N SER A 213 -6.19 6.55 -3.57
CA SER A 213 -4.98 5.81 -3.91
C SER A 213 -3.97 6.71 -4.62
N LEU A 214 -2.75 6.75 -4.09
CA LEU A 214 -1.62 7.42 -4.74
C LEU A 214 -1.20 6.66 -6.00
N SER A 215 -0.79 7.42 -7.03
CA SER A 215 -0.08 6.86 -8.18
C SER A 215 1.27 6.26 -7.77
N THR A 216 1.83 5.36 -8.57
CA THR A 216 3.11 4.72 -8.25
C THR A 216 4.27 5.73 -8.17
N LEU A 217 4.22 6.81 -8.95
CA LEU A 217 5.19 7.90 -8.86
C LEU A 217 5.07 8.63 -7.52
N GLN A 218 3.85 9.00 -7.11
CA GLN A 218 3.59 9.61 -5.80
C GLN A 218 4.02 8.69 -4.65
N ARG A 219 3.73 7.38 -4.71
CA ARG A 219 4.18 6.40 -3.69
C ARG A 219 5.70 6.33 -3.61
N SER A 220 6.38 6.28 -4.75
CA SER A 220 7.85 6.25 -4.80
C SER A 220 8.44 7.53 -4.20
N SER A 221 7.89 8.68 -4.59
CA SER A 221 8.30 9.98 -4.05
C SER A 221 8.05 10.09 -2.55
N LEU A 222 6.92 9.57 -2.07
CA LEU A 222 6.59 9.54 -0.65
C LEU A 222 7.60 8.73 0.15
N VAL A 223 7.93 7.51 -0.30
CA VAL A 223 8.90 6.63 0.36
C VAL A 223 10.28 7.29 0.40
N GLU A 224 10.71 7.84 -0.73
CA GLU A 224 12.01 8.51 -0.84
C GLU A 224 12.10 9.72 0.09
N LYS A 225 11.08 10.60 0.07
CA LYS A 225 11.06 11.83 0.85
C LYS A 225 10.67 11.63 2.32
N SER A 226 10.18 10.46 2.72
CA SER A 226 9.93 10.10 4.12
C SER A 226 11.10 9.35 4.77
N ARG A 227 12.13 8.99 3.99
CA ARG A 227 13.29 8.27 4.52
C ARG A 227 14.12 9.19 5.42
N GLN A 228 14.37 8.74 6.64
CA GLN A 228 15.21 9.44 7.63
C GLN A 228 16.20 8.46 8.23
N LYS A 229 17.43 8.92 8.51
CA LYS A 229 18.40 8.11 9.26
C LYS A 229 17.98 8.03 10.74
N PRO A 230 18.39 6.99 11.48
CA PRO A 230 18.01 6.84 12.89
C PRO A 230 18.34 8.06 13.76
N GLN A 231 19.53 8.65 13.63
CA GLN A 231 19.94 9.85 14.39
C GLN A 231 19.07 11.08 14.06
N GLU A 232 18.78 11.30 12.78
CA GLU A 232 17.89 12.38 12.32
C GLU A 232 16.48 12.17 12.90
N ARG A 233 15.95 10.94 12.86
CA ARG A 233 14.64 10.59 13.44
C ARG A 233 14.61 10.85 14.95
N MET A 234 15.66 10.48 15.68
CA MET A 234 15.75 10.77 17.12
C MET A 234 15.75 12.29 17.40
N SER A 235 16.50 13.07 16.63
CA SER A 235 16.51 14.54 16.77
C SER A 235 15.12 15.13 16.51
N VAL A 236 14.46 14.71 15.43
CA VAL A 236 13.10 15.15 15.10
C VAL A 236 12.12 14.83 16.22
N LEU A 237 12.20 13.63 16.80
CA LEU A 237 11.31 13.22 17.89
C LEU A 237 11.57 13.99 19.19
N SER A 238 12.84 14.27 19.52
CA SER A 238 13.19 15.14 20.65
C SER A 238 12.63 16.56 20.48
N ASP A 239 12.72 17.12 19.27
CA ASP A 239 12.16 18.44 18.95
C ASP A 239 10.63 18.45 19.00
N VAL A 240 10.00 17.38 18.52
CA VAL A 240 8.55 17.19 18.61
C VAL A 240 8.09 17.15 20.07
N LEU A 241 8.77 16.40 20.94
CA LEU A 241 8.42 16.30 22.35
C LEU A 241 8.50 17.67 23.04
N LYS A 242 9.59 18.42 22.79
CA LYS A 242 9.76 19.79 23.29
C LYS A 242 8.65 20.73 22.82
N ARG A 243 8.37 20.75 21.51
CA ARG A 243 7.34 21.62 20.92
C ARG A 243 5.93 21.25 21.37
N SER A 244 5.67 19.97 21.63
CA SER A 244 4.37 19.51 22.10
C SER A 244 4.01 20.09 23.47
N SER A 245 5.00 20.45 24.30
CA SER A 245 4.79 21.09 25.61
C SER A 245 3.81 20.31 26.49
N TYR A 246 3.89 18.98 26.49
CA TYR A 246 2.95 18.16 27.27
C TYR A 246 3.04 18.42 28.79
N ASP A 247 4.19 18.89 29.28
CA ASP A 247 4.37 19.25 30.69
C ASP A 247 3.54 20.46 31.14
N THR A 248 3.06 21.29 30.21
CA THR A 248 2.20 22.43 30.51
C THR A 248 0.70 22.11 30.39
N GLU A 249 0.33 20.89 30.00
CA GLU A 249 -1.06 20.48 29.80
C GLU A 249 -1.79 20.29 31.16
N PRO A 250 -2.80 21.12 31.51
CA PRO A 250 -3.42 21.06 32.83
C PRO A 250 -4.07 19.72 33.17
N MET A 251 -4.66 18.98 32.21
CA MET A 251 -5.28 17.69 32.53
C MET A 251 -4.23 16.62 32.80
N LEU A 252 -3.11 16.59 32.08
CA LEU A 252 -2.01 15.65 32.41
C LEU A 252 -1.46 15.92 33.81
N LYS A 253 -1.25 17.20 34.14
CA LYS A 253 -0.79 17.61 35.48
C LYS A 253 -1.81 17.26 36.57
N ALA A 254 -3.11 17.50 36.33
CA ALA A 254 -4.18 17.12 37.25
C ALA A 254 -4.28 15.59 37.45
N CYS A 255 -3.90 14.80 36.44
CA CYS A 255 -3.80 13.35 36.54
C CYS A 255 -2.52 12.87 37.27
N GLY A 256 -1.64 13.79 37.67
CA GLY A 256 -0.34 13.46 38.28
C GLY A 256 0.66 12.85 37.28
N ILE A 257 0.52 13.14 35.98
CA ILE A 257 1.40 12.62 34.93
C ILE A 257 2.46 13.67 34.57
N SER A 258 3.73 13.29 34.66
CA SER A 258 4.89 14.03 34.17
C SER A 258 5.60 13.21 33.09
N ILE A 259 6.05 13.84 32.00
CA ILE A 259 6.69 13.13 30.89
C ILE A 259 8.19 13.39 30.92
N ALA A 260 8.98 12.30 30.91
CA ALA A 260 10.42 12.40 30.80
C ALA A 260 10.84 12.95 29.43
N GLN A 261 11.83 13.85 29.41
CA GLN A 261 12.32 14.50 28.18
C GLN A 261 13.33 13.66 27.38
N GLY A 262 13.90 12.62 28.01
CA GLY A 262 14.86 11.72 27.39
C GLY A 262 14.24 10.40 26.94
N PHE A 263 14.81 9.77 25.91
CA PHE A 263 14.43 8.42 25.51
C PHE A 263 14.80 7.41 26.59
N THR A 264 13.86 6.50 26.88
CA THR A 264 14.08 5.36 27.76
C THR A 264 15.27 4.52 27.27
N GLN A 265 16.26 4.33 28.13
CA GLN A 265 17.40 3.46 27.85
C GLN A 265 17.01 2.00 28.10
N VAL A 266 17.34 1.13 27.15
CA VAL A 266 17.04 -0.31 27.23
C VAL A 266 18.29 -1.10 26.90
N ALA A 267 18.61 -2.09 27.73
CA ALA A 267 19.72 -3.01 27.47
C ALA A 267 19.33 -3.99 26.35
N GLY A 268 19.90 -3.80 25.17
CA GLY A 268 19.75 -4.71 24.03
C GLY A 268 20.78 -5.84 24.06
N ARG A 269 20.46 -6.96 23.40
CA ARG A 269 21.42 -8.06 23.13
C ARG A 269 21.57 -8.23 21.62
N VAL A 270 22.80 -8.34 21.15
CA VAL A 270 23.11 -8.68 19.76
C VAL A 270 23.34 -10.18 19.67
N LEU A 271 22.37 -10.91 19.12
CA LEU A 271 22.49 -12.36 18.93
C LEU A 271 23.51 -12.67 17.83
N GLN A 272 24.25 -13.77 18.00
CA GLN A 272 25.17 -14.25 16.97
C GLN A 272 24.36 -14.66 15.73
N ALA A 273 24.77 -14.17 14.56
CA ALA A 273 24.13 -14.53 13.31
C ALA A 273 24.36 -16.04 13.02
N PRO A 274 23.33 -16.76 12.54
CA PRO A 274 23.48 -18.17 12.20
C PRO A 274 24.44 -18.33 11.01
N LYS A 275 25.25 -19.39 11.04
CA LYS A 275 26.14 -19.74 9.94
C LYS A 275 25.33 -20.39 8.82
N LEU A 276 25.60 -19.97 7.58
CA LEU A 276 24.94 -20.48 6.39
C LEU A 276 25.91 -21.35 5.59
N LYS A 277 25.38 -22.42 5.00
CA LYS A 277 26.10 -23.35 4.13
C LYS A 277 25.57 -23.24 2.70
N ALA A 278 26.51 -23.11 1.76
CA ALA A 278 26.28 -23.12 0.33
C ALA A 278 26.46 -24.56 -0.23
N GLY A 279 26.47 -24.68 -1.56
CA GLY A 279 26.89 -25.90 -2.24
C GLY A 279 28.32 -26.29 -1.84
N ASN A 280 28.62 -27.59 -1.95
CA ASN A 280 29.93 -28.17 -1.59
C ASN A 280 30.34 -27.97 -0.11
N GLY A 281 29.39 -27.67 0.78
CA GLY A 281 29.67 -27.46 2.22
C GLY A 281 30.36 -26.14 2.56
N GLU A 282 30.47 -25.22 1.60
CA GLU A 282 31.15 -23.95 1.79
C GLU A 282 30.39 -23.00 2.72
N ASP A 283 31.12 -22.27 3.56
CA ASP A 283 30.53 -21.27 4.45
C ASP A 283 30.14 -19.99 3.71
N ILE A 284 29.00 -19.42 4.11
CA ILE A 284 28.54 -18.08 3.76
C ILE A 284 28.60 -17.21 5.02
N PHE A 285 29.46 -16.19 4.98
CA PHE A 285 29.62 -15.26 6.08
C PHE A 285 28.58 -14.15 6.03
N THR A 286 27.77 -14.04 7.08
CA THR A 286 26.80 -12.97 7.25
C THR A 286 27.42 -11.80 8.01
N ARG A 287 27.36 -10.58 7.44
CA ARG A 287 27.77 -9.35 8.13
C ARG A 287 26.58 -8.40 8.21
N ASN A 288 26.22 -7.99 9.42
CA ASN A 288 25.07 -7.09 9.67
C ASN A 288 23.78 -7.56 8.96
N GLY A 289 23.50 -8.87 9.02
CA GLY A 289 22.33 -9.48 8.39
C GLY A 289 22.37 -9.55 6.86
N ARG A 290 23.54 -9.35 6.23
CA ARG A 290 23.71 -9.40 4.77
C ARG A 290 24.78 -10.40 4.36
N TRP A 291 24.56 -11.03 3.21
CA TRP A 291 25.50 -11.91 2.55
C TRP A 291 25.27 -11.87 1.03
N ASN A 292 26.16 -12.49 0.27
CA ASN A 292 26.01 -12.69 -1.17
C ASN A 292 26.44 -14.12 -1.55
N PHE A 293 26.20 -14.50 -2.80
CA PHE A 293 26.63 -15.79 -3.36
C PHE A 293 27.85 -15.62 -4.28
N ASN A 294 28.70 -14.61 -4.07
CA ASN A 294 29.87 -14.40 -4.92
C ASN A 294 30.81 -15.60 -4.80
N ASN A 295 31.19 -16.19 -5.93
CA ASN A 295 32.01 -17.40 -6.01
C ASN A 295 31.44 -18.61 -5.23
N LYS A 296 30.14 -18.62 -4.92
CA LYS A 296 29.44 -19.73 -4.24
C LYS A 296 28.45 -20.42 -5.18
N ARG A 297 28.36 -21.75 -5.07
CA ARG A 297 27.30 -22.57 -5.68
C ARG A 297 26.12 -22.74 -4.73
N LEU A 298 24.94 -23.05 -5.25
CA LEU A 298 23.74 -23.27 -4.42
C LEU A 298 23.78 -24.63 -3.72
N ALA A 299 23.16 -24.74 -2.53
CA ALA A 299 23.16 -25.96 -1.73
C ALA A 299 22.56 -27.16 -2.48
N ARG A 300 21.43 -26.95 -3.17
CA ARG A 300 20.81 -27.91 -4.11
C ARG A 300 20.36 -27.14 -5.34
N ALA A 301 21.13 -27.22 -6.41
CA ALA A 301 20.77 -26.57 -7.66
C ALA A 301 19.73 -27.38 -8.44
N CYS A 302 18.74 -26.70 -9.01
CA CYS A 302 17.77 -27.28 -9.93
C CYS A 302 18.35 -27.45 -11.33
N VAL A 303 17.64 -28.20 -12.17
CA VAL A 303 17.87 -28.26 -13.62
C VAL A 303 16.74 -27.50 -14.31
N VAL A 304 17.11 -26.58 -15.20
CA VAL A 304 16.17 -25.84 -16.05
C VAL A 304 16.19 -26.48 -17.43
N ASP A 305 15.52 -27.61 -17.55
CA ASP A 305 15.22 -28.30 -18.80
C ASP A 305 13.80 -27.93 -19.27
N ARG A 306 13.54 -27.95 -20.59
CA ARG A 306 12.22 -27.69 -21.20
C ARG A 306 11.56 -26.38 -20.75
N TRP A 307 12.17 -25.27 -21.16
CA TRP A 307 11.68 -23.93 -20.88
C TRP A 307 11.64 -23.06 -22.12
N ALA A 308 10.88 -21.96 -22.05
CA ALA A 308 10.80 -20.97 -23.11
C ALA A 308 10.85 -19.55 -22.54
N VAL A 309 11.15 -18.60 -23.43
CA VAL A 309 11.14 -17.18 -23.12
C VAL A 309 9.95 -16.52 -23.80
N VAL A 310 9.23 -15.68 -23.07
CA VAL A 310 8.06 -14.93 -23.56
C VAL A 310 8.34 -13.45 -23.35
N ASN A 311 8.55 -12.71 -24.43
CA ASN A 311 9.00 -11.33 -24.40
C ASN A 311 7.89 -10.34 -24.80
N PHE A 312 7.46 -9.55 -23.83
CA PHE A 312 6.55 -8.41 -24.01
C PHE A 312 7.32 -7.08 -24.16
N SER A 313 8.66 -7.10 -24.15
CA SER A 313 9.51 -5.91 -24.21
C SER A 313 10.19 -5.76 -25.57
N ALA A 314 9.75 -4.77 -26.35
CA ALA A 314 10.33 -4.46 -27.65
C ALA A 314 11.79 -3.97 -27.60
N ARG A 315 12.29 -3.61 -26.41
CA ARG A 315 13.63 -3.01 -26.22
C ARG A 315 14.65 -3.98 -25.64
N CYS A 316 14.24 -5.20 -25.27
CA CYS A 316 15.15 -6.15 -24.65
C CYS A 316 15.97 -6.89 -25.71
N ASN A 317 17.29 -6.96 -25.52
CA ASN A 317 18.10 -7.95 -26.22
C ASN A 317 17.93 -9.32 -25.51
N THR A 318 16.95 -10.09 -25.95
CA THR A 318 16.59 -11.38 -25.35
C THR A 318 17.75 -12.38 -25.42
N MET A 319 18.50 -12.40 -26.53
CA MET A 319 19.60 -13.36 -26.72
C MET A 319 20.72 -13.15 -25.71
N ASN A 320 21.17 -11.90 -25.52
CA ASN A 320 22.20 -11.58 -24.53
C ASN A 320 21.73 -11.92 -23.11
N LEU A 321 20.48 -11.56 -22.77
CA LEU A 321 19.91 -11.87 -21.45
C LEU A 321 19.89 -13.38 -21.17
N VAL A 322 19.50 -14.18 -22.15
CA VAL A 322 19.46 -15.65 -22.03
C VAL A 322 20.87 -16.21 -21.88
N ASN A 323 21.83 -15.76 -22.69
CA ASN A 323 23.21 -16.21 -22.61
C ASN A 323 23.83 -15.86 -21.25
N ASP A 324 23.61 -14.64 -20.76
CA ASP A 324 24.10 -14.21 -19.45
C ASP A 324 23.44 -15.00 -18.32
N LEU A 325 22.14 -15.31 -18.44
CA LEU A 325 21.41 -16.14 -17.48
C LEU A 325 21.98 -17.56 -17.43
N ILE A 326 22.26 -18.18 -18.59
CA ILE A 326 22.86 -19.52 -18.69
C ILE A 326 24.25 -19.53 -18.06
N LYS A 327 25.11 -18.57 -18.43
CA LYS A 327 26.46 -18.41 -17.88
C LYS A 327 26.42 -18.22 -16.36
N CYS A 328 25.57 -17.30 -15.88
CA CYS A 328 25.42 -17.02 -14.46
C CYS A 328 24.84 -18.24 -13.71
N GLY A 329 23.90 -18.96 -14.33
CA GLY A 329 23.33 -20.22 -13.82
C GLY A 329 24.40 -21.26 -13.56
N GLY A 330 25.25 -21.53 -14.56
CA GLY A 330 26.36 -22.46 -14.45
C GLY A 330 27.34 -22.12 -13.32
N MET A 331 27.66 -20.83 -13.14
CA MET A 331 28.49 -20.36 -12.02
C MET A 331 27.86 -20.63 -10.64
N LYS A 332 26.52 -20.72 -10.56
CA LYS A 332 25.78 -21.06 -9.32
C LYS A 332 25.47 -22.55 -9.19
N GLY A 333 25.92 -23.36 -10.15
CA GLY A 333 25.66 -24.81 -10.19
C GLY A 333 24.29 -25.18 -10.78
N ILE A 334 23.52 -24.23 -11.30
CA ILE A 334 22.25 -24.49 -11.99
C ILE A 334 22.58 -24.87 -13.44
N THR A 335 22.15 -26.06 -13.85
CA THR A 335 22.20 -26.45 -15.26
C THR A 335 21.02 -25.78 -15.98
N VAL A 336 21.32 -24.78 -16.80
CA VAL A 336 20.33 -24.08 -17.64
C VAL A 336 20.57 -24.46 -19.09
N GLU A 337 19.69 -25.27 -19.66
CA GLU A 337 19.75 -25.60 -21.09
C GLU A 337 19.34 -24.39 -21.94
N LYS A 338 19.62 -24.43 -23.25
CA LYS A 338 19.09 -23.42 -24.17
C LYS A 338 17.55 -23.47 -24.15
N PRO A 339 16.85 -22.31 -24.17
CA PRO A 339 15.39 -22.33 -24.24
C PRO A 339 14.95 -22.98 -25.55
N HIS A 340 13.83 -23.71 -25.52
CA HIS A 340 13.30 -24.36 -26.70
C HIS A 340 12.90 -23.33 -27.77
N ILE A 341 12.34 -22.20 -27.32
CA ILE A 341 11.98 -21.09 -28.18
C ILE A 341 11.93 -19.76 -27.42
N VAL A 342 12.15 -18.68 -28.15
CA VAL A 342 11.85 -17.31 -27.73
C VAL A 342 10.61 -16.84 -28.49
N ILE A 343 9.58 -16.44 -27.76
CA ILE A 343 8.31 -15.96 -28.31
C ILE A 343 8.26 -14.46 -28.08
N GLU A 344 8.22 -13.72 -29.18
CA GLU A 344 8.20 -12.27 -29.22
C GLU A 344 6.76 -11.78 -29.44
N GLU A 345 6.37 -10.74 -28.71
CA GLU A 345 5.04 -10.14 -28.87
C GLU A 345 4.87 -9.50 -30.25
N ASN A 346 3.76 -9.83 -30.91
CA ASN A 346 3.39 -9.23 -32.18
C ASN A 346 3.18 -7.71 -32.01
N GLY A 347 3.78 -6.92 -32.90
CA GLY A 347 3.69 -5.46 -32.89
C GLY A 347 2.24 -4.93 -32.91
N SER A 348 1.33 -5.62 -33.60
CA SER A 348 -0.09 -5.26 -33.67
C SER A 348 -0.83 -5.41 -32.34
N MET A 349 -0.38 -6.33 -31.47
CA MET A 349 -1.03 -6.65 -30.20
C MET A 349 -0.63 -5.70 -29.06
N ARG A 350 0.45 -4.91 -29.22
CA ARG A 350 0.98 -4.04 -28.16
C ARG A 350 -0.02 -3.02 -27.62
N ARG A 351 -1.00 -2.61 -28.44
CA ARG A 351 -2.06 -1.66 -28.05
C ARG A 351 -3.33 -2.35 -27.52
N ALA A 352 -3.40 -3.67 -27.61
CA ALA A 352 -4.54 -4.43 -27.13
C ALA A 352 -4.57 -4.46 -25.58
N PRO A 353 -5.73 -4.73 -24.96
CA PRO A 353 -5.81 -4.94 -23.51
C PRO A 353 -4.90 -6.09 -23.04
N ALA A 354 -4.28 -5.93 -21.86
CA ALA A 354 -3.33 -6.89 -21.30
C ALA A 354 -3.80 -8.36 -21.27
N PRO A 355 -5.06 -8.68 -20.89
CA PRO A 355 -5.54 -10.07 -20.91
C PRO A 355 -5.48 -10.70 -22.31
N LYS A 356 -5.84 -9.94 -23.35
CA LYS A 356 -5.82 -10.40 -24.75
C LYS A 356 -4.39 -10.60 -25.25
N ARG A 357 -3.47 -9.71 -24.85
CA ARG A 357 -2.03 -9.85 -25.15
C ARG A 357 -1.44 -11.13 -24.54
N VAL A 358 -1.81 -11.44 -23.29
CA VAL A 358 -1.39 -12.66 -22.61
C VAL A 358 -1.94 -13.90 -23.26
N GLU A 359 -3.20 -13.88 -23.69
CA GLU A 359 -3.85 -15.00 -24.36
C GLU A 359 -3.14 -15.36 -25.67
N ASP A 360 -2.91 -14.37 -26.54
CA ASP A 360 -2.18 -14.56 -27.81
C ASP A 360 -0.78 -15.17 -27.58
N MET A 361 -0.01 -14.60 -26.65
CA MET A 361 1.32 -15.13 -26.34
C MET A 361 1.27 -16.56 -25.81
N PHE A 362 0.24 -16.91 -25.02
CA PHE A 362 0.10 -18.25 -24.48
C PHE A 362 -0.38 -19.26 -25.53
N GLU A 363 -1.19 -18.84 -26.50
CA GLU A 363 -1.52 -19.66 -27.67
C GLU A 363 -0.28 -19.96 -28.51
N GLN A 364 0.60 -18.98 -28.70
CA GLN A 364 1.90 -19.20 -29.33
C GLN A 364 2.79 -20.16 -28.53
N VAL A 365 2.78 -20.09 -27.20
CA VAL A 365 3.50 -21.05 -26.34
C VAL A 365 2.98 -22.46 -26.58
N LYS A 366 1.67 -22.65 -26.64
CA LYS A 366 1.05 -23.97 -26.85
C LYS A 366 1.31 -24.53 -28.25
N SER A 367 1.29 -23.69 -29.28
CA SER A 367 1.45 -24.16 -30.66
C SER A 367 2.90 -24.46 -31.02
N LYS A 368 3.85 -23.74 -30.43
CA LYS A 368 5.28 -23.86 -30.78
C LYS A 368 6.06 -24.81 -29.87
N LEU A 369 5.52 -25.21 -28.71
CA LEU A 369 6.16 -26.17 -27.82
C LEU A 369 5.59 -27.57 -28.02
N PRO A 370 6.43 -28.61 -28.01
CA PRO A 370 6.00 -30.01 -28.18
C PRO A 370 5.21 -30.56 -26.99
N GLY A 371 5.08 -29.78 -25.91
CA GLY A 371 4.35 -30.15 -24.71
C GLY A 371 4.40 -29.03 -23.67
N ALA A 372 3.82 -29.27 -22.49
CA ALA A 372 3.80 -28.28 -21.42
C ALA A 372 5.24 -27.99 -20.92
N PRO A 373 5.69 -26.72 -20.94
CA PRO A 373 7.00 -26.36 -20.42
C PRO A 373 7.03 -26.49 -18.90
N LYS A 374 8.19 -26.85 -18.34
CA LYS A 374 8.40 -26.80 -16.88
C LYS A 374 8.53 -25.38 -16.36
N PHE A 375 9.05 -24.48 -17.19
CA PHE A 375 9.38 -23.11 -16.81
C PHE A 375 9.17 -22.12 -17.95
N LEU A 376 8.64 -20.94 -17.64
CA LEU A 376 8.59 -19.80 -18.56
C LEU A 376 9.28 -18.58 -17.95
N LEU A 377 10.26 -18.03 -18.67
CA LEU A 377 10.83 -16.72 -18.40
C LEU A 377 10.02 -15.65 -19.14
N CYS A 378 9.34 -14.78 -18.40
CA CYS A 378 8.54 -13.69 -18.95
C CYS A 378 9.31 -12.37 -18.85
N ILE A 379 9.57 -11.72 -19.98
CA ILE A 379 10.22 -10.40 -20.03
C ILE A 379 9.14 -9.35 -20.18
N LEU A 380 9.06 -8.43 -19.21
CA LEU A 380 8.10 -7.33 -19.17
C LEU A 380 8.75 -6.04 -19.66
N ALA A 381 7.97 -5.22 -20.36
CA ALA A 381 8.42 -3.91 -20.83
C ALA A 381 8.67 -2.93 -19.66
N GLU A 382 7.87 -3.02 -18.60
CA GLU A 382 7.87 -2.06 -17.50
C GLU A 382 8.26 -2.70 -16.17
N ARG A 383 9.19 -2.06 -15.46
CA ARG A 383 9.67 -2.53 -14.14
C ARG A 383 8.62 -2.42 -13.05
N LYS A 384 7.75 -1.40 -13.11
CA LYS A 384 6.69 -1.14 -12.13
C LYS A 384 5.37 -1.02 -12.89
N ASN A 385 4.33 -1.69 -12.40
CA ASN A 385 2.94 -1.61 -12.90
C ASN A 385 2.70 -2.17 -14.30
N SER A 386 3.46 -3.17 -14.75
CA SER A 386 3.09 -3.88 -15.97
C SER A 386 1.70 -4.50 -15.80
N ASP A 387 0.76 -4.02 -16.60
CA ASP A 387 -0.61 -4.50 -16.72
C ASP A 387 -0.69 -5.97 -17.13
N VAL A 388 0.32 -6.47 -17.83
CA VAL A 388 0.51 -7.87 -18.23
C VAL A 388 0.82 -8.80 -17.05
N TYR A 389 1.46 -8.32 -15.97
CA TYR A 389 1.94 -9.21 -14.89
C TYR A 389 0.82 -10.02 -14.23
N GLY A 390 -0.29 -9.36 -13.88
CA GLY A 390 -1.43 -10.00 -13.22
C GLY A 390 -2.09 -11.09 -14.09
N PRO A 391 -2.56 -10.75 -15.31
CA PRO A 391 -3.12 -11.72 -16.25
C PRO A 391 -2.14 -12.85 -16.58
N TRP A 392 -0.85 -12.56 -16.78
CA TRP A 392 0.19 -13.56 -17.05
C TRP A 392 0.32 -14.56 -15.89
N LYS A 393 0.38 -14.06 -14.64
CA LYS A 393 0.46 -14.90 -13.45
C LYS A 393 -0.78 -15.77 -13.27
N ARG A 394 -1.97 -15.21 -13.49
CA ARG A 394 -3.23 -15.95 -13.43
C ARG A 394 -3.25 -17.08 -14.44
N LYS A 395 -3.02 -16.79 -15.73
CA LYS A 395 -3.02 -17.79 -16.80
C LYS A 395 -2.03 -18.91 -16.49
N CYS A 396 -0.78 -18.58 -16.18
CA CYS A 396 0.24 -19.60 -15.96
C CYS A 396 0.04 -20.42 -14.68
N LEU A 397 -0.24 -19.78 -13.53
CA LEU A 397 -0.28 -20.47 -12.23
C LEU A 397 -1.64 -21.11 -11.94
N ALA A 398 -2.74 -20.40 -12.19
CA ALA A 398 -4.08 -20.87 -11.83
C ALA A 398 -4.66 -21.82 -12.90
N ASP A 399 -4.45 -21.51 -14.18
CA ASP A 399 -5.11 -22.28 -15.26
C ASP A 399 -4.26 -23.48 -15.71
N PHE A 400 -2.93 -23.36 -15.72
CA PHE A 400 -2.02 -24.39 -16.26
C PHE A 400 -1.00 -24.96 -15.26
N GLY A 401 -0.82 -24.35 -14.09
CA GLY A 401 0.17 -24.80 -13.09
C GLY A 401 1.64 -24.70 -13.54
N ILE A 402 1.98 -23.80 -14.47
CA ILE A 402 3.35 -23.62 -15.01
C ILE A 402 4.15 -22.65 -14.13
N VAL A 403 5.38 -23.06 -13.78
CA VAL A 403 6.30 -22.20 -13.02
C VAL A 403 6.79 -21.06 -13.89
N THR A 404 6.70 -19.82 -13.38
CA THR A 404 7.13 -18.63 -14.13
C THR A 404 8.02 -17.68 -13.34
N GLN A 405 8.95 -17.04 -14.04
CA GLN A 405 9.73 -15.92 -13.53
C GLN A 405 9.58 -14.72 -14.46
N CYS A 406 9.11 -13.60 -13.91
CA CYS A 406 9.05 -12.35 -14.68
C CYS A 406 10.31 -11.51 -14.42
N VAL A 407 10.84 -10.88 -15.46
CA VAL A 407 11.97 -9.94 -15.38
C VAL A 407 11.63 -8.67 -16.13
N ALA A 408 12.17 -7.54 -15.68
CA ALA A 408 12.05 -6.25 -16.35
C ALA A 408 13.46 -5.64 -16.43
N PRO A 409 14.24 -6.03 -17.44
CA PRO A 409 15.68 -5.76 -17.51
C PRO A 409 15.94 -4.31 -17.91
N THR A 410 16.35 -3.46 -16.95
CA THR A 410 16.84 -2.09 -17.23
C THR A 410 18.36 -1.96 -17.05
N ARG A 411 18.91 -2.59 -16.02
CA ARG A 411 20.35 -2.70 -15.76
C ARG A 411 20.63 -4.13 -15.30
N VAL A 412 21.00 -4.98 -16.25
CA VAL A 412 21.30 -6.39 -15.99
C VAL A 412 22.79 -6.49 -15.63
N ASN A 413 23.07 -7.08 -14.47
CA ASN A 413 24.42 -7.41 -14.03
C ASN A 413 24.40 -8.76 -13.30
N ASP A 414 25.56 -9.32 -12.99
CA ASP A 414 25.69 -10.63 -12.35
C ASP A 414 24.92 -10.73 -11.02
N GLN A 415 24.88 -9.64 -10.24
CA GLN A 415 24.14 -9.60 -8.99
C GLN A 415 22.62 -9.65 -9.21
N TYR A 416 22.11 -8.98 -10.25
CA TYR A 416 20.71 -9.05 -10.65
C TYR A 416 20.35 -10.46 -11.12
N LEU A 417 21.14 -11.05 -12.00
CA LEU A 417 20.92 -12.40 -12.53
C LEU A 417 21.01 -13.44 -11.42
N THR A 418 21.99 -13.34 -10.53
CA THR A 418 22.07 -14.19 -9.34
C THR A 418 20.77 -14.12 -8.53
N ASN A 419 20.24 -12.92 -8.26
CA ASN A 419 18.98 -12.76 -7.51
C ASN A 419 17.74 -13.30 -8.25
N VAL A 420 17.77 -13.35 -9.59
CA VAL A 420 16.74 -14.00 -10.41
C VAL A 420 16.89 -15.52 -10.32
N LEU A 421 18.10 -16.04 -10.45
CA LEU A 421 18.42 -17.47 -10.37
C LEU A 421 18.09 -18.05 -8.99
N LEU A 422 18.33 -17.32 -7.90
CA LEU A 422 17.91 -17.72 -6.55
C LEU A 422 16.39 -17.95 -6.46
N LYS A 423 15.59 -17.19 -7.22
CA LYS A 423 14.13 -17.36 -7.29
C LYS A 423 13.74 -18.53 -8.20
N ILE A 424 14.40 -18.67 -9.35
CA ILE A 424 14.17 -19.79 -10.28
C ILE A 424 14.47 -21.11 -9.57
N ASN A 425 15.62 -21.20 -8.90
CA ASN A 425 16.05 -22.37 -8.15
C ASN A 425 15.00 -22.80 -7.11
N ALA A 426 14.56 -21.86 -6.27
CA ALA A 426 13.55 -22.14 -5.25
C ALA A 426 12.20 -22.60 -5.85
N LYS A 427 11.78 -21.99 -6.96
CA LYS A 427 10.50 -22.32 -7.62
C LYS A 427 10.53 -23.69 -8.32
N LEU A 428 11.70 -24.14 -8.76
CA LEU A 428 11.91 -25.45 -9.38
C LEU A 428 12.37 -26.51 -8.36
N GLY A 429 12.17 -26.27 -7.06
CA GLY A 429 12.41 -27.25 -5.99
C GLY A 429 13.85 -27.33 -5.47
N GLY A 430 14.75 -26.50 -6.01
CA GLY A 430 16.10 -26.34 -5.50
C GLY A 430 16.17 -25.65 -4.14
N MET A 431 17.36 -25.64 -3.54
CA MET A 431 17.67 -25.05 -2.25
C MET A 431 18.89 -24.14 -2.40
N ASN A 432 18.76 -22.88 -2.00
CA ASN A 432 19.82 -21.89 -2.22
C ASN A 432 20.95 -22.05 -1.19
N SER A 433 20.59 -22.16 0.08
CA SER A 433 21.49 -22.29 1.22
C SER A 433 20.78 -23.05 2.35
N LEU A 434 21.55 -23.57 3.29
CA LEU A 434 21.10 -24.22 4.53
C LEU A 434 21.64 -23.48 5.74
N LEU A 435 20.97 -23.55 6.89
CA LEU A 435 21.62 -23.21 8.14
C LEU A 435 22.58 -24.34 8.51
N GLN A 436 23.80 -24.01 8.94
CA GLN A 436 24.78 -25.03 9.36
C GLN A 436 24.22 -25.94 10.46
N ILE A 437 23.40 -25.39 11.35
CA ILE A 437 22.77 -26.11 12.47
C ILE A 437 21.74 -27.17 12.00
N GLU A 438 21.20 -27.04 10.78
CA GLU A 438 20.33 -28.05 10.18
C GLU A 438 21.10 -29.33 9.78
N MET A 439 22.43 -29.25 9.61
CA MET A 439 23.26 -30.42 9.25
C MET A 439 23.47 -31.38 10.42
N SER A 440 23.36 -30.90 11.66
CA SER A 440 23.60 -31.68 12.88
C SER A 440 22.37 -31.73 13.81
N PRO A 441 21.17 -31.91 13.24
CA PRO A 441 19.84 -31.55 13.77
C PRO A 441 19.82 -30.97 15.19
N SER A 442 20.39 -29.78 15.36
CA SER A 442 20.70 -29.22 16.69
C SER A 442 19.91 -27.95 17.01
N ILE A 443 18.88 -27.63 16.22
CA ILE A 443 17.99 -26.52 16.53
C ILE A 443 17.20 -26.88 17.81
N PRO A 444 17.35 -26.13 18.92
CA PRO A 444 16.65 -26.42 20.15
C PRO A 444 15.14 -26.50 19.92
N LEU A 445 14.51 -27.52 20.51
CA LEU A 445 13.08 -27.87 20.38
C LEU A 445 12.65 -28.34 18.98
N VAL A 446 13.06 -27.64 17.92
CA VAL A 446 12.60 -27.89 16.54
C VAL A 446 13.16 -29.18 15.94
N SER A 447 14.45 -29.47 16.18
CA SER A 447 15.10 -30.66 15.59
C SER A 447 15.00 -31.91 16.46
N LYS A 448 14.53 -31.80 17.73
CA LYS A 448 14.50 -32.92 18.68
C LYS A 448 13.31 -33.85 18.47
N VAL A 449 12.18 -33.31 18.03
CA VAL A 449 10.95 -34.05 17.74
C VAL A 449 10.37 -33.55 16.43
N PRO A 450 9.62 -34.39 15.67
CA PRO A 450 8.92 -33.95 14.46
C PRO A 450 8.12 -32.67 14.73
N THR A 451 8.58 -31.56 14.15
CA THR A 451 8.05 -30.22 14.41
C THR A 451 7.67 -29.54 13.09
N LEU A 452 6.45 -29.01 13.05
CA LEU A 452 5.94 -28.21 11.93
C LEU A 452 6.04 -26.71 12.28
N ILE A 453 6.66 -25.92 11.41
CA ILE A 453 6.74 -24.47 11.55
C ILE A 453 5.70 -23.85 10.64
N LEU A 454 4.79 -23.05 11.21
CA LEU A 454 3.75 -22.35 10.48
C LEU A 454 4.00 -20.84 10.44
N GLY A 455 3.76 -20.22 9.30
CA GLY A 455 3.67 -18.77 9.14
C GLY A 455 2.30 -18.40 8.58
N MET A 456 1.68 -17.35 9.09
CA MET A 456 0.33 -16.95 8.70
C MET A 456 0.29 -15.44 8.51
N ASP A 457 -0.44 -15.00 7.48
CA ASP A 457 -0.60 -13.58 7.17
C ASP A 457 -1.96 -13.33 6.50
N VAL A 458 -2.53 -12.14 6.72
CA VAL A 458 -3.74 -11.68 6.05
C VAL A 458 -3.45 -10.36 5.34
N SER A 459 -3.72 -10.33 4.04
CA SER A 459 -3.59 -9.14 3.22
C SER A 459 -4.95 -8.55 2.87
N HIS A 460 -5.14 -7.25 3.09
CA HIS A 460 -6.37 -6.52 2.74
C HIS A 460 -6.25 -5.70 1.45
N GLY A 461 -7.39 -5.30 0.90
CA GLY A 461 -7.47 -4.33 -0.20
C GLY A 461 -6.84 -2.97 0.15
N SER A 462 -6.42 -2.22 -0.88
CA SER A 462 -5.82 -0.90 -0.67
C SER A 462 -6.82 0.10 -0.05
N PRO A 463 -6.35 1.16 0.63
CA PRO A 463 -7.24 2.20 1.16
C PRO A 463 -8.21 2.74 0.11
N GLY A 464 -9.50 2.75 0.44
CA GLY A 464 -10.59 3.15 -0.46
C GLY A 464 -11.23 2.01 -1.26
N GLN A 465 -10.72 0.78 -1.14
CA GLN A 465 -11.33 -0.43 -1.73
C GLN A 465 -11.95 -1.28 -0.62
N SER A 466 -13.09 -0.86 -0.08
CA SER A 466 -13.75 -1.54 1.06
C SER A 466 -14.27 -2.93 0.73
N ASP A 467 -14.54 -3.20 -0.55
CA ASP A 467 -15.31 -4.37 -0.98
C ASP A 467 -14.40 -5.48 -1.52
N ILE A 468 -13.08 -5.26 -1.53
CA ILE A 468 -12.11 -6.27 -1.95
C ILE A 468 -11.95 -7.29 -0.80
N PRO A 469 -12.09 -8.60 -1.08
CA PRO A 469 -11.90 -9.64 -0.07
C PRO A 469 -10.48 -9.60 0.51
N SER A 470 -10.35 -9.97 1.77
CA SER A 470 -9.03 -10.21 2.36
C SER A 470 -8.50 -11.55 1.88
N ILE A 471 -7.18 -11.69 1.77
CA ILE A 471 -6.53 -12.95 1.41
C ILE A 471 -5.74 -13.45 2.61
N ALA A 472 -6.15 -14.58 3.18
CA ALA A 472 -5.40 -15.30 4.18
C ALA A 472 -4.43 -16.28 3.53
N ALA A 473 -3.21 -16.32 4.04
CA ALA A 473 -2.16 -17.23 3.60
C ALA A 473 -1.57 -17.97 4.81
N VAL A 474 -1.42 -19.28 4.69
CA VAL A 474 -0.70 -20.13 5.64
C VAL A 474 0.44 -20.81 4.90
N VAL A 475 1.64 -20.76 5.47
CA VAL A 475 2.81 -21.53 5.02
C VAL A 475 3.21 -22.53 6.08
N GLY A 476 3.62 -23.73 5.65
CA GLY A 476 4.12 -24.77 6.54
C GLY A 476 5.46 -25.31 6.08
N SER A 477 6.40 -25.49 7.02
CA SER A 477 7.70 -26.12 6.74
C SER A 477 7.52 -27.56 6.28
N ARG A 478 8.46 -28.03 5.48
CA ARG A 478 8.50 -29.36 4.87
C ARG A 478 9.85 -30.00 5.13
N GLU A 479 9.87 -31.33 5.14
CA GLU A 479 11.10 -32.14 5.23
C GLU A 479 11.84 -32.02 6.57
N TRP A 480 11.11 -32.13 7.71
CA TRP A 480 11.74 -32.27 9.03
C TRP A 480 12.84 -33.35 8.99
N PRO A 481 14.03 -33.11 9.56
CA PRO A 481 14.41 -32.00 10.46
C PRO A 481 14.84 -30.70 9.77
N LEU A 482 14.81 -30.61 8.43
CA LEU A 482 15.10 -29.37 7.70
C LEU A 482 13.95 -28.36 7.86
N VAL A 483 14.30 -27.08 7.92
CA VAL A 483 13.33 -25.97 8.09
C VAL A 483 13.29 -25.05 6.87
N SER A 484 14.04 -25.37 5.82
CA SER A 484 14.31 -24.48 4.68
C SER A 484 13.30 -24.55 3.54
N LYS A 485 12.36 -25.50 3.55
CA LYS A 485 11.36 -25.69 2.48
C LYS A 485 9.96 -25.46 3.01
N TYR A 486 9.13 -24.74 2.24
CA TYR A 486 7.76 -24.40 2.65
C TYR A 486 6.76 -24.67 1.53
N ARG A 487 5.52 -25.01 1.93
CA ARG A 487 4.34 -25.00 1.05
C ARG A 487 3.37 -23.94 1.55
N ALA A 488 2.73 -23.24 0.62
CA ALA A 488 1.70 -22.24 0.93
C ALA A 488 0.30 -22.77 0.60
N SER A 489 -0.68 -22.33 1.37
CA SER A 489 -2.11 -22.42 1.07
C SER A 489 -2.73 -21.03 1.25
N VAL A 490 -3.67 -20.67 0.39
CA VAL A 490 -4.30 -19.34 0.38
C VAL A 490 -5.80 -19.46 0.22
N ARG A 491 -6.57 -18.64 0.95
CA ARG A 491 -8.02 -18.54 0.79
C ARG A 491 -8.47 -17.08 0.87
N SER A 492 -9.52 -16.74 0.12
CA SER A 492 -10.22 -15.47 0.26
C SER A 492 -11.17 -15.50 1.44
N GLN A 493 -11.28 -14.39 2.16
CA GLN A 493 -12.21 -14.20 3.27
C GLN A 493 -12.84 -12.80 3.22
N SER A 494 -13.76 -12.53 4.14
CA SER A 494 -14.49 -11.28 4.20
C SER A 494 -13.57 -10.05 4.23
N PRO A 495 -13.97 -8.92 3.61
CA PRO A 495 -13.16 -7.71 3.60
C PRO A 495 -12.80 -7.23 5.01
N LYS A 496 -11.53 -6.87 5.22
CA LYS A 496 -10.97 -6.34 6.49
C LYS A 496 -11.08 -7.27 7.70
N LEU A 497 -11.31 -8.55 7.48
CA LEU A 497 -11.28 -9.55 8.53
C LEU A 497 -9.83 -9.99 8.77
N GLU A 498 -9.32 -9.81 9.99
CA GLU A 498 -7.96 -10.19 10.38
C GLU A 498 -7.86 -11.65 10.82
N MET A 499 -8.91 -12.16 11.47
CA MET A 499 -8.98 -13.56 11.90
C MET A 499 -9.10 -14.48 10.68
N ILE A 500 -8.34 -15.57 10.64
CA ILE A 500 -8.38 -16.52 9.53
C ILE A 500 -9.54 -17.50 9.75
N ASP A 501 -10.67 -17.22 9.11
CA ASP A 501 -11.92 -18.01 9.23
C ASP A 501 -11.76 -19.47 8.81
N SER A 502 -10.88 -19.72 7.84
CA SER A 502 -10.65 -21.03 7.26
C SER A 502 -9.35 -21.68 7.73
N LEU A 503 -8.86 -21.32 8.92
CA LEU A 503 -7.63 -21.90 9.46
C LEU A 503 -7.81 -23.41 9.65
N PHE A 504 -8.90 -23.77 10.31
CA PHE A 504 -9.46 -25.12 10.43
C PHE A 504 -10.90 -25.12 9.88
N LYS A 505 -11.26 -26.15 9.14
CA LYS A 505 -12.63 -26.41 8.67
C LYS A 505 -12.95 -27.90 8.85
N PRO A 506 -13.31 -28.31 10.07
CA PRO A 506 -13.67 -29.70 10.35
C PRO A 506 -14.86 -30.15 9.48
N GLN A 507 -14.71 -31.27 8.79
CA GLN A 507 -15.78 -31.99 8.09
C GLN A 507 -15.77 -33.44 8.58
N GLY A 508 -16.57 -33.74 9.61
CA GLY A 508 -16.54 -35.04 10.28
C GLY A 508 -15.20 -35.26 10.99
N THR A 509 -14.47 -36.32 10.61
CA THR A 509 -13.11 -36.62 11.09
C THR A 509 -12.01 -35.92 10.28
N ASP A 510 -12.35 -35.28 9.17
CA ASP A 510 -11.41 -34.59 8.29
C ASP A 510 -11.39 -33.08 8.55
N ASP A 511 -10.36 -32.41 8.03
CA ASP A 511 -10.18 -30.96 8.08
C ASP A 511 -9.91 -30.41 6.68
N ASP A 512 -10.82 -29.60 6.14
CA ASP A 512 -10.61 -28.83 4.90
C ASP A 512 -9.97 -27.45 5.19
N GLY A 513 -9.25 -27.33 6.30
CA GLY A 513 -8.56 -26.13 6.73
C GLY A 513 -7.33 -25.80 5.89
N LEU A 514 -6.88 -24.55 6.01
CA LEU A 514 -5.60 -24.10 5.48
C LEU A 514 -4.43 -24.88 6.11
N VAL A 515 -4.54 -25.29 7.39
CA VAL A 515 -3.51 -26.08 8.08
C VAL A 515 -3.37 -27.46 7.45
N ARG A 516 -4.47 -28.21 7.25
CA ARG A 516 -4.40 -29.51 6.58
C ARG A 516 -3.74 -29.43 5.20
N SER A 517 -4.11 -28.41 4.41
CA SER A 517 -3.56 -28.17 3.07
C SER A 517 -2.03 -28.04 3.07
N VAL A 518 -1.45 -27.44 4.12
CA VAL A 518 0.01 -27.30 4.27
C VAL A 518 0.66 -28.46 5.02
N SER A 519 -0.10 -29.42 5.55
CA SER A 519 0.41 -30.62 6.23
C SER A 519 0.40 -31.87 5.36
N LEU A 520 -0.48 -31.97 4.36
CA LEU A 520 -0.57 -33.13 3.45
C LEU A 520 0.74 -33.39 2.69
N THR A 521 1.16 -34.65 2.64
CA THR A 521 2.38 -35.14 1.96
C THR A 521 2.17 -35.46 0.47
N SER A 522 0.94 -35.42 -0.05
CA SER A 522 0.63 -35.63 -1.46
C SER A 522 0.61 -34.33 -2.29
N THR A 523 0.94 -34.50 -3.57
CA THR A 523 1.03 -33.53 -4.66
C THR A 523 -0.17 -32.58 -4.75
N PRO A 524 -0.02 -31.38 -5.34
CA PRO A 524 -1.09 -30.39 -5.37
C PRO A 524 -2.22 -30.86 -6.31
N VAL A 525 -3.34 -31.27 -5.73
CA VAL A 525 -4.63 -31.16 -6.39
C VAL A 525 -5.10 -29.74 -6.13
N LEU A 526 -5.10 -28.91 -7.17
CA LEU A 526 -5.90 -27.69 -7.19
C LEU A 526 -7.37 -28.15 -7.15
N GLU A 527 -7.99 -28.10 -5.99
CA GLU A 527 -9.45 -28.18 -5.93
C GLU A 527 -10.01 -27.01 -6.73
N LYS A 528 -10.62 -27.33 -7.87
CA LYS A 528 -11.46 -26.41 -8.62
C LYS A 528 -12.57 -25.98 -7.67
N GLY A 529 -12.53 -24.73 -7.24
CA GLY A 529 -13.64 -24.11 -6.52
C GLY A 529 -14.94 -24.36 -7.27
N ASN A 530 -15.90 -24.93 -6.55
CA ASN A 530 -17.22 -25.27 -7.04
C ASN A 530 -17.83 -24.13 -7.86
N GLN A 531 -18.43 -24.53 -8.98
CA GLN A 531 -19.39 -23.73 -9.73
C GLN A 531 -20.38 -23.08 -8.77
N ILE A 532 -20.56 -21.77 -8.93
CA ILE A 532 -21.75 -21.06 -8.47
C ILE A 532 -22.93 -21.77 -9.16
N ARG A 533 -23.58 -22.69 -8.45
CA ARG A 533 -24.91 -23.15 -8.81
C ARG A 533 -25.84 -21.97 -8.55
N SER A 534 -26.31 -21.37 -9.62
CA SER A 534 -27.52 -20.56 -9.62
C SER A 534 -28.69 -21.44 -9.18
N SER A 535 -29.05 -21.40 -7.90
CA SER A 535 -30.39 -21.77 -7.49
C SER A 535 -31.27 -20.52 -7.60
N SER A 536 -31.88 -20.38 -8.78
CA SER A 536 -33.09 -19.62 -8.96
C SER A 536 -34.23 -20.32 -8.22
N SER A 537 -34.70 -19.70 -7.14
CA SER A 537 -36.05 -19.84 -6.59
C SER A 537 -36.23 -18.59 -5.73
N GLY A 538 -37.05 -17.62 -6.13
CA GLY A 538 -38.44 -17.50 -5.67
C GLY A 538 -38.44 -17.43 -4.14
N TRP A 539 -38.87 -16.36 -3.47
CA TRP A 539 -40.22 -15.81 -3.48
C TRP A 539 -40.20 -14.44 -2.76
N CYS A 540 -41.04 -13.52 -3.26
CA CYS A 540 -41.55 -12.25 -2.68
C CYS A 540 -40.58 -11.23 -2.06
#